data_AF-A0A5E4KN54-F1
#
_entry.id   AF-A0A5E4KN54-F1
#
_cell.length_a   1.000
_cell.length_b   1.000
_cell.length_c   1.000
_cell.angle_alpha   90.00
_cell.angle_beta   90.00
_cell.angle_gamma   90.00
#
_symmetry.space_group_name_H-M   'P 1'
#
loop_
_entity.id
_entity.type
_entity.pdbx_description
1 polymer ?
#
loop_
_entity_poly.entity_id
_entity_poly.type
_entity_poly.pdbx_seq_one_letter_code
_entity_poly.pdbx_strand_id
1 'polypeptide(L)'
;MIDLKNVLEVVNESIVLPIVIIAFLLLIYVVFYLSTRDPDVVRSRIFLKYAEFKKAFILLAAFAFVLVLHVALIYIPHFFQFEDYSFIIYMQRFGGLLLSLIMITFVYVLVKSIK
;
A
#
# COMPACT_ATOMS: atom_id res chain seq x y z
N MET A 1 -28.33 1.88 19.38
CA MET A 1 -27.30 2.71 18.71
C MET A 1 -26.12 1.83 18.28
N ILE A 2 -26.42 0.72 17.58
CA ILE A 2 -25.49 -0.43 17.41
C ILE A 2 -25.04 -0.67 15.95
N ASP A 3 -25.71 -0.16 14.92
CA ASP A 3 -25.48 -0.73 13.57
C ASP A 3 -24.61 0.05 12.58
N LEU A 4 -24.29 1.34 12.78
CA LEU A 4 -23.55 2.06 11.74
C LEU A 4 -22.04 1.83 11.76
N LYS A 5 -21.47 1.47 12.91
CA LYS A 5 -20.02 1.28 13.07
C LYS A 5 -19.53 -0.01 12.37
N ASN A 6 -20.38 -1.04 12.30
CA ASN A 6 -20.07 -2.30 11.62
C ASN A 6 -20.10 -2.20 10.09
N VAL A 7 -21.00 -1.42 9.49
CA VAL A 7 -21.16 -1.44 8.02
C VAL A 7 -19.91 -0.92 7.31
N LEU A 8 -19.32 0.18 7.81
CA LEU A 8 -18.09 0.75 7.25
C LEU A 8 -16.90 -0.19 7.44
N GLU A 9 -16.83 -0.88 8.57
CA GLU A 9 -15.78 -1.85 8.89
C GLU A 9 -15.88 -3.06 7.95
N VAL A 10 -17.09 -3.61 7.77
CA VAL A 10 -17.38 -4.71 6.84
C VAL A 10 -17.11 -4.33 5.39
N VAL A 11 -17.45 -3.10 4.96
CA VAL A 11 -17.16 -2.62 3.60
C VAL A 11 -15.66 -2.47 3.37
N ASN A 12 -14.95 -1.88 4.33
CA ASN A 12 -13.50 -1.73 4.22
C ASN A 12 -12.79 -3.09 4.18
N GLU A 13 -13.26 -4.04 4.99
CA GLU A 13 -12.72 -5.39 5.05
C GLU A 13 -13.05 -6.21 3.79
N SER A 14 -14.30 -6.24 3.36
CA SER A 14 -14.78 -7.14 2.30
C SER A 14 -14.57 -6.60 0.90
N ILE A 15 -14.43 -5.28 0.74
CA ILE A 15 -14.34 -4.62 -0.57
C ILE A 15 -13.01 -3.88 -0.71
N VAL A 16 -12.68 -3.00 0.24
CA VAL A 16 -11.50 -2.14 0.09
C VAL A 16 -10.20 -2.94 0.19
N LEU A 17 -10.07 -3.84 1.17
CA LEU A 17 -8.86 -4.65 1.32
C LEU A 17 -8.58 -5.54 0.08
N PRO A 18 -9.55 -6.29 -0.47
CA PRO A 18 -9.35 -7.02 -1.73
C PRO A 18 -8.97 -6.13 -2.92
N ILE A 19 -9.64 -4.97 -3.09
CA ILE A 19 -9.31 -4.04 -4.17
C ILE A 19 -7.88 -3.52 -4.03
N VAL A 20 -7.45 -3.17 -2.81
CA VAL A 20 -6.10 -2.70 -2.51
C VAL A 20 -5.07 -3.78 -2.82
N ILE A 21 -5.35 -5.05 -2.47
CA ILE A 21 -4.47 -6.19 -2.81
C ILE A 21 -4.39 -6.37 -4.34
N ILE A 22 -5.51 -6.35 -5.06
CA ILE A 22 -5.53 -6.49 -6.52
C ILE A 22 -4.75 -5.35 -7.19
N ALA A 23 -4.98 -4.10 -6.76
CA ALA A 23 -4.27 -2.93 -7.27
C ALA A 23 -2.75 -3.03 -7.01
N PHE A 24 -2.36 -3.54 -5.84
CA PHE A 24 -0.95 -3.79 -5.53
C PHE A 24 -0.34 -4.85 -6.45
N LEU A 25 -1.04 -5.98 -6.69
CA LEU A 25 -0.57 -7.02 -7.60
C LEU A 25 -0.42 -6.49 -9.04
N LEU A 26 -1.36 -5.67 -9.51
CA LEU A 26 -1.27 -5.00 -10.81
C LEU A 26 -0.06 -4.07 -10.87
N LEU A 27 0.21 -3.30 -9.82
CA LEU A 27 1.38 -2.43 -9.74
C LEU A 27 2.69 -3.24 -9.78
N ILE A 28 2.77 -4.34 -9.05
CA ILE A 28 3.92 -5.26 -9.09
C ILE A 28 4.10 -5.83 -10.51
N TYR A 29 3.02 -6.24 -11.16
CA TYR A 29 3.07 -6.69 -12.55
C TYR A 29 3.64 -5.61 -13.48
N VAL A 30 3.21 -4.35 -13.33
CA VAL A 30 3.75 -3.22 -14.11
C VAL A 30 5.23 -3.00 -13.82
N VAL A 31 5.66 -3.05 -12.56
CA VAL A 31 7.08 -2.93 -12.18
C VAL A 31 7.91 -4.06 -12.80
N PHE A 32 7.41 -5.29 -12.76
CA PHE A 32 8.07 -6.44 -13.36
C PHE A 32 8.15 -6.31 -14.88
N TYR A 33 7.07 -5.88 -15.54
CA TYR A 33 7.04 -5.62 -16.96
C TYR A 33 8.08 -4.55 -17.38
N LEU A 34 8.15 -3.44 -16.65
CA LEU A 34 9.16 -2.39 -16.88
C LEU A 34 10.59 -2.84 -16.54
N SER A 35 10.74 -3.88 -15.73
CA SER A 35 12.06 -4.39 -15.35
C SER A 35 12.63 -5.41 -16.33
N THR A 36 11.76 -6.16 -17.01
CA THR A 36 12.12 -7.25 -17.92
C THR A 36 12.18 -6.83 -19.39
N ARG A 37 11.54 -5.72 -19.76
CA ARG A 37 11.54 -5.22 -21.15
C ARG A 37 12.72 -4.31 -21.41
N ASP A 38 13.27 -4.46 -22.61
CA ASP A 38 14.34 -3.62 -23.14
C ASP A 38 13.85 -2.15 -23.20
N PRO A 39 14.58 -1.18 -22.58
CA PRO A 39 14.18 0.22 -22.56
C PRO A 39 13.82 0.77 -23.94
N ASP A 40 14.50 0.31 -24.99
CA ASP A 40 14.31 0.81 -26.35
C ASP A 40 13.00 0.32 -26.99
N VAL A 41 12.45 -0.81 -26.54
CA VAL A 41 11.12 -1.29 -26.95
C VAL A 41 10.00 -0.50 -26.27
N VAL A 42 10.25 -0.02 -25.05
CA VAL A 42 9.27 0.75 -24.27
C VAL A 42 9.38 2.27 -24.52
N ARG A 43 10.49 2.72 -25.12
CA ARG A 43 10.76 4.11 -25.52
C ARG A 43 9.88 4.53 -26.72
N SER A 44 8.57 4.54 -26.54
CA SER A 44 7.71 5.42 -27.33
C SER A 44 8.03 6.88 -26.96
N ARG A 45 7.74 7.84 -27.85
CA ARG A 45 8.04 9.29 -27.67
C ARG A 45 7.56 9.89 -26.32
N ILE A 46 6.71 9.18 -25.57
CA ILE A 46 6.16 9.55 -24.26
C ILE A 46 7.18 9.34 -23.11
N PHE A 47 8.17 8.45 -23.26
CA PHE A 47 9.11 8.07 -22.19
C PHE A 47 10.58 8.43 -22.50
N LEU A 48 10.82 9.69 -22.87
CA LEU A 48 12.18 10.26 -23.03
C LEU A 48 13.11 10.01 -21.82
N LYS A 49 12.53 9.69 -20.65
CA LYS A 49 13.24 9.39 -19.40
C LYS A 49 12.81 8.06 -18.74
N TYR A 50 12.82 6.98 -19.52
CA TYR A 50 12.43 5.63 -19.06
C TYR A 50 13.03 5.23 -17.70
N ALA A 51 14.32 5.53 -17.46
CA ALA A 51 15.00 5.18 -16.22
C ALA A 51 14.43 5.91 -14.98
N GLU A 52 14.05 7.19 -15.11
CA GLU A 52 13.41 7.94 -14.03
C GLU A 52 12.00 7.41 -13.77
N PHE A 53 11.25 7.07 -14.82
CA PHE A 53 9.92 6.49 -14.71
C PHE A 53 9.94 5.12 -14.03
N LYS A 54 10.88 4.25 -14.41
CA LYS A 54 11.10 2.95 -13.75
C LYS A 54 11.38 3.12 -12.25
N LYS A 55 12.25 4.07 -11.87
CA LYS A 55 12.53 4.37 -10.46
C LYS A 55 11.28 4.85 -9.72
N ALA A 56 10.48 5.73 -10.32
CA ALA A 56 9.25 6.22 -9.73
C ALA A 56 8.23 5.08 -9.48
N PHE A 57 8.08 4.15 -10.43
CA PHE A 57 7.19 2.99 -10.27
C PHE A 57 7.66 2.02 -9.20
N ILE A 58 8.98 1.80 -9.08
CA ILE A 58 9.55 0.99 -7.99
C ILE A 58 9.29 1.66 -6.63
N LEU A 59 9.47 2.99 -6.55
CA LEU A 59 9.22 3.75 -5.32
C LEU A 59 7.73 3.70 -4.93
N LEU A 60 6.84 3.82 -5.93
CA LEU A 60 5.40 3.71 -5.76
C LEU A 60 4.99 2.31 -5.30
N ALA A 61 5.61 1.26 -5.83
CA ALA A 61 5.36 -0.12 -5.40
C ALA A 61 5.82 -0.36 -3.96
N ALA A 62 6.97 0.17 -3.56
CA ALA A 62 7.42 0.10 -2.17
C ALA A 62 6.45 0.82 -1.22
N PHE A 63 5.96 1.99 -1.60
CA PHE A 63 4.94 2.72 -0.83
C PHE A 63 3.61 1.95 -0.76
N ALA A 64 3.13 1.43 -1.90
CA ALA A 64 1.90 0.65 -1.96
C ALA A 64 1.98 -0.63 -1.12
N PHE A 65 3.15 -1.28 -1.06
CA PHE A 65 3.38 -2.43 -0.18
C PHE A 65 3.22 -2.06 1.31
N VAL A 66 3.82 -0.94 1.73
CA VAL A 66 3.69 -0.43 3.12
C VAL A 66 2.23 -0.09 3.42
N LEU A 67 1.51 0.51 2.47
CA LEU A 67 0.08 0.81 2.62
C LEU A 67 -0.76 -0.46 2.76
N VAL A 68 -0.54 -1.47 1.92
CA VAL A 68 -1.24 -2.77 1.99
C VAL A 68 -0.97 -3.43 3.35
N LEU A 69 0.28 -3.45 3.81
CA LEU A 69 0.63 -3.97 5.13
C LEU A 69 -0.10 -3.21 6.26
N HIS A 70 -0.14 -1.88 6.17
CA HIS A 70 -0.82 -1.05 7.14
C HIS A 70 -2.32 -1.34 7.21
N VAL A 71 -2.99 -1.38 6.05
CA VAL A 71 -4.42 -1.69 5.94
C VAL A 71 -4.68 -3.12 6.44
N ALA A 72 -3.88 -4.10 6.02
CA ALA A 72 -4.02 -5.48 6.48
C ALA A 72 -3.87 -5.59 8.01
N LEU A 73 -2.89 -4.91 8.61
CA LEU A 73 -2.67 -4.91 10.06
C LEU A 73 -3.88 -4.36 10.86
N ILE A 74 -4.63 -3.42 10.28
CA ILE A 74 -5.84 -2.87 10.91
C ILE A 74 -6.99 -3.88 10.86
N TYR A 75 -7.19 -4.57 9.74
CA TYR A 75 -8.38 -5.43 9.53
C TYR A 75 -8.19 -6.92 9.90
N ILE A 76 -6.95 -7.45 9.91
CA ILE A 76 -6.63 -8.84 10.29
C ILE A 76 -7.15 -9.25 11.69
N PRO A 77 -7.02 -8.45 12.77
CA PRO A 77 -7.47 -8.89 14.10
C PRO A 77 -8.98 -9.13 14.19
N HIS A 78 -9.77 -8.44 13.35
CA HIS A 78 -11.21 -8.67 13.26
C HIS A 78 -11.53 -10.04 12.67
N PHE A 79 -10.73 -10.51 11.70
CA PHE A 79 -10.93 -11.79 10.99
C PHE A 79 -10.64 -13.02 11.85
N PHE A 80 -9.65 -12.92 12.74
CA PHE A 80 -9.13 -14.06 13.50
C PHE A 80 -9.57 -14.07 14.97
N GLN A 81 -10.43 -13.13 15.39
CA GLN A 81 -10.90 -13.02 16.77
C GLN A 81 -9.74 -12.99 17.80
N PHE A 82 -8.62 -12.36 17.46
CA PHE A 82 -7.47 -12.23 18.38
C PHE A 82 -7.72 -11.23 19.51
N GLU A 83 -8.95 -10.77 19.71
CA GLU A 83 -9.33 -9.74 20.68
C GLU A 83 -9.02 -10.15 22.13
N ASP A 84 -8.92 -11.45 22.41
CA ASP A 84 -8.58 -11.96 23.75
C ASP A 84 -7.07 -11.90 24.06
N TYR A 85 -6.20 -11.67 23.07
CA TYR A 85 -4.74 -11.64 23.24
C TYR A 85 -4.21 -10.21 23.34
N SER A 86 -4.17 -9.69 24.57
CA SER A 86 -3.72 -8.31 24.88
C SER A 86 -2.39 -7.92 24.21
N PHE A 87 -1.38 -8.81 24.22
CA PHE A 87 -0.08 -8.56 23.59
C PHE A 87 -0.17 -8.33 22.07
N ILE A 88 -1.00 -9.10 21.36
CA ILE A 88 -1.17 -9.01 19.90
C ILE A 88 -1.79 -7.65 19.55
N ILE A 89 -2.79 -7.21 20.31
CA ILE A 89 -3.44 -5.90 20.12
C ILE A 89 -2.44 -4.75 20.29
N TYR A 90 -1.58 -4.80 21.32
CA TYR A 90 -0.56 -3.77 21.54
C TYR A 90 0.47 -3.73 20.39
N MET A 91 0.97 -4.89 19.96
CA MET A 91 1.92 -4.96 18.85
C MET A 91 1.31 -4.46 17.53
N GLN A 92 0.05 -4.79 17.26
CA GLN A 92 -0.65 -4.29 16.06
C GLN A 92 -0.89 -2.79 16.10
N ARG A 93 -1.33 -2.23 17.24
CA ARG A 93 -1.52 -0.78 17.37
C ARG A 93 -0.22 -0.02 17.18
N PHE A 94 0.86 -0.50 17.82
CA PHE A 94 2.18 0.10 17.66
C PHE A 94 2.69 -0.02 16.22
N GLY A 95 2.59 -1.21 15.62
CA GLY A 95 2.99 -1.44 14.22
C GLY A 95 2.18 -0.61 13.23
N GLY A 96 0.86 -0.50 13.43
CA GLY A 96 -0.03 0.36 12.65
C GLY A 96 0.40 1.82 12.71
N LEU A 97 0.65 2.36 13.91
CA LEU A 97 1.15 3.72 14.10
C LEU A 97 2.51 3.96 13.44
N LEU A 98 3.43 3.00 13.56
CA LEU A 98 4.74 3.06 12.92
C LEU A 98 4.61 3.13 11.39
N LEU A 99 3.76 2.29 10.80
CA LEU A 99 3.50 2.30 9.36
C LEU A 99 2.85 3.62 8.91
N SER A 100 1.92 4.18 9.69
CA SER A 100 1.37 5.52 9.43
C SER A 100 2.46 6.59 9.41
N LEU A 101 3.39 6.58 10.36
CA LEU A 101 4.53 7.51 10.39
C LEU A 101 5.43 7.35 9.16
N ILE A 102 5.69 6.13 8.72
CA ILE A 102 6.45 5.84 7.50
C ILE A 102 5.73 6.44 6.28
N MET A 103 4.42 6.24 6.16
CA MET A 103 3.63 6.79 5.04
C MET A 103 3.61 8.33 5.05
N ILE A 104 3.40 8.95 6.21
CA ILE A 104 3.41 10.42 6.35
C ILE A 104 4.79 10.98 5.96
N THR A 105 5.86 10.35 6.44
CA THR A 105 7.23 10.76 6.12
C THR A 105 7.50 10.62 4.63
N PHE A 106 7.05 9.53 4.01
CA PHE A 106 7.20 9.32 2.58
C PHE A 106 6.50 10.39 1.75
N VAL A 107 5.23 10.70 2.08
CA VAL A 107 4.46 11.76 1.41
C VAL A 107 5.13 13.12 1.62
N TYR A 108 5.60 13.41 2.83
CA TYR A 108 6.30 14.65 3.13
C TYR A 108 7.58 14.82 2.28
N VAL A 109 8.40 13.78 2.19
CA VAL A 109 9.61 13.78 1.35
C VAL A 109 9.24 13.99 -0.12
N LEU A 110 8.20 13.31 -0.61
CA LEU A 110 7.73 13.43 -1.98
C LEU A 110 7.26 14.86 -2.31
N VAL A 111 6.44 15.46 -1.43
CA VAL A 111 6.00 16.86 -1.57
C VAL A 111 7.19 17.83 -1.56
N LYS A 112 8.18 17.58 -0.69
CA LYS A 112 9.41 18.39 -0.64
C LYS A 112 10.26 18.23 -1.90
N SER A 113 10.28 17.06 -2.53
CA SER A 113 11.05 16.82 -3.77
C SER A 113 10.39 17.39 -5.02
N ILE A 114 9.07 17.64 -5.00
CA ILE A 114 8.34 18.27 -6.12
C ILE A 114 8.45 19.79 -6.09
N LYS A 115 8.54 20.40 -4.90
CA LYS A 115 8.75 21.85 -4.71
C LYS A 115 10.21 22.24 -4.97
#